data_AF-A8RLH4-F1
#
_entry.id   AF-A8RLH4-F1
#
_cell.length_a   1.000
_cell.length_b   1.000
_cell.length_c   1.000
_cell.angle_alpha   90.00
_cell.angle_beta   90.00
_cell.angle_gamma   90.00
#
_symmetry.space_group_name_H-M   'P 1'
#
loop_
_entity.id
_entity.type
_entity.pdbx_description
1 polymer ?
#
loop_
_entity_poly.entity_id
_entity_poly.type
_entity_poly.pdbx_seq_one_letter_code
_entity_poly.pdbx_strand_id
1 'polypeptide(L)'
;MQKLDQNGNMLLEITVPNHGAAIRDFTDDGASITRYKGSWGKLRLSMRHLDEQEITDEIPAYSFDRVEKLEKGQMVEDDIVMSPVGMAFHKGESIRLILSSKKEYRNSMMQPPPPTGCIPKNWGWQVIYTGSDKASYLQLLILKI
;
A
#
# COMPACT_ATOMS: atom_id res chain seq x y z
N MET A 1 4.35 -1.05 1.39
CA MET A 1 5.27 -1.85 2.22
C MET A 1 6.43 -2.29 1.34
N GLN A 2 7.64 -1.92 1.70
CA GLN A 2 8.86 -2.23 0.96
C GLN A 2 9.76 -3.10 1.81
N LYS A 3 10.48 -4.01 1.15
CA LYS A 3 11.57 -4.76 1.75
C LYS A 3 12.86 -4.00 1.53
N LEU A 4 13.69 -3.89 2.56
CA LEU A 4 15.01 -3.28 2.46
C LEU A 4 16.10 -4.30 2.76
N ASP A 5 17.25 -4.14 2.10
CA ASP A 5 18.48 -4.85 2.46
C ASP A 5 19.07 -4.28 3.76
N GLN A 6 20.18 -4.90 4.21
CA GLN A 6 20.93 -4.48 5.39
C GLN A 6 21.50 -3.05 5.34
N ASN A 7 21.59 -2.46 4.15
CA ASN A 7 22.08 -1.10 3.94
C ASN A 7 20.93 -0.09 3.78
N GLY A 8 19.67 -0.55 3.86
CA GLY A 8 18.48 0.29 3.67
C GLY A 8 18.09 0.52 2.20
N ASN A 9 18.73 -0.16 1.25
CA ASN A 9 18.33 -0.12 -0.16
C ASN A 9 17.06 -0.92 -0.37
N MET A 10 16.18 -0.46 -1.26
CA MET A 10 14.95 -1.18 -1.58
C MET A 10 15.27 -2.45 -2.37
N LEU A 11 14.80 -3.59 -1.86
CA LEU A 11 14.80 -4.86 -2.57
C LEU A 11 13.56 -4.95 -3.46
N LEU A 12 13.78 -5.37 -4.70
CA LEU A 12 12.80 -5.45 -5.77
C LEU A 12 12.93 -6.82 -6.43
N GLU A 13 11.81 -7.40 -6.86
CA GLU A 13 11.81 -8.70 -7.55
C GLU A 13 11.39 -8.54 -9.01
N ILE A 14 12.14 -9.13 -9.95
CA ILE A 14 11.75 -9.19 -11.37
C ILE A 14 10.79 -10.36 -11.53
N THR A 15 9.55 -10.07 -11.90
CA THR A 15 8.47 -11.08 -11.92
C THR A 15 8.41 -11.88 -13.22
N VAL A 16 9.38 -11.71 -14.12
CA VAL A 16 9.49 -12.41 -15.40
C VAL A 16 10.78 -13.24 -15.47
N PRO A 17 10.81 -14.36 -16.23
CA PRO A 17 12.01 -15.21 -16.33
C PRO A 17 13.22 -14.53 -16.97
N ASN A 18 13.02 -13.44 -17.70
CA ASN A 18 14.11 -12.71 -18.34
C ASN A 18 14.81 -11.83 -17.29
N HIS A 19 16.09 -12.11 -17.03
CA HIS A 19 16.94 -11.34 -16.09
C HIS A 19 18.10 -10.61 -16.78
N GLY A 20 18.10 -10.53 -18.12
CA GLY A 20 19.13 -9.84 -18.90
C GLY A 20 19.15 -8.32 -18.69
N ALA A 21 20.25 -7.66 -19.07
CA ALA A 21 20.45 -6.22 -18.82
C ALA A 21 19.29 -5.34 -19.36
N ALA A 22 18.80 -5.64 -20.57
CA ALA A 22 17.69 -4.88 -21.18
C ALA A 22 16.40 -4.89 -20.33
N ILE A 23 16.09 -5.98 -19.62
CA ILE A 23 14.91 -6.00 -18.75
C ILE A 23 15.13 -5.15 -17.51
N ARG A 24 16.38 -5.04 -17.02
CA ARG A 24 16.72 -4.24 -15.84
C ARG A 24 16.55 -2.76 -16.16
N ASP A 25 17.16 -2.29 -17.25
CA ASP A 25 17.04 -0.91 -17.72
C ASP A 25 15.57 -0.53 -17.95
N PHE A 26 14.82 -1.41 -18.63
CA PHE A 26 13.39 -1.19 -18.90
C PHE A 26 12.53 -1.04 -17.64
N THR A 27 12.93 -1.71 -16.56
CA THR A 27 12.19 -1.75 -15.31
C THR A 27 12.64 -0.72 -14.28
N ASP A 28 13.83 -0.16 -14.44
CA ASP A 28 14.28 1.05 -13.73
C ASP A 28 13.50 2.28 -14.22
N ASP A 29 13.30 2.41 -15.53
CA ASP A 29 12.78 3.64 -16.15
C ASP A 29 11.27 3.66 -16.46
N GLY A 30 10.52 2.55 -16.32
CA GLY A 30 9.07 2.64 -16.56
C GLY A 30 8.23 1.38 -16.45
N ALA A 31 8.81 0.20 -16.62
CA ALA A 31 8.02 -1.03 -16.71
C ALA A 31 7.74 -1.66 -15.34
N SER A 32 6.83 -1.06 -14.59
CA SER A 32 6.55 -1.50 -13.22
C SER A 32 5.75 -2.80 -13.08
N ILE A 33 5.18 -3.37 -14.14
CA ILE A 33 4.45 -4.65 -14.05
C ILE A 33 5.39 -5.86 -13.94
N THR A 34 6.60 -5.73 -14.50
CA THR A 34 7.64 -6.77 -14.45
C THR A 34 8.55 -6.63 -13.24
N ARG A 35 8.23 -5.70 -12.31
CA ARG A 35 8.93 -5.50 -11.04
C ARG A 35 7.96 -5.40 -9.87
N TYR A 36 8.05 -6.36 -8.96
CA TYR A 36 7.36 -6.29 -7.68
C TYR A 36 8.13 -5.38 -6.72
N LYS A 37 7.47 -4.31 -6.26
CA LYS A 37 8.03 -3.30 -5.33
C LYS A 37 7.52 -3.46 -3.89
N GLY A 38 6.90 -4.59 -3.59
CA GLY A 38 6.24 -4.85 -2.30
C GLY A 38 4.73 -4.57 -2.30
N SER A 39 4.10 -4.92 -1.17
CA SER A 39 2.64 -4.84 -0.99
C SER A 39 2.16 -3.40 -0.84
N TRP A 40 0.95 -3.11 -1.33
CA TRP A 40 0.33 -1.80 -1.27
C TRP A 40 -1.17 -1.93 -1.02
N GLY A 41 -1.75 -0.89 -0.42
CA GLY A 41 -3.18 -0.76 -0.15
C GLY A 41 -3.62 0.68 -0.39
N LYS A 42 -4.92 0.88 -0.59
CA LYS A 42 -5.51 2.22 -0.67
C LYS A 42 -6.93 2.19 -0.14
N LEU A 43 -7.30 3.24 0.59
CA LEU A 43 -8.66 3.47 1.04
C LEU A 43 -8.95 4.96 0.92
N ARG A 44 -10.17 5.29 0.46
CA ARG A 44 -10.71 6.63 0.63
C ARG A 44 -11.48 6.61 1.94
N LEU A 45 -11.01 7.33 2.95
CA LEU A 45 -11.62 7.32 4.30
C LEU A 45 -13.12 7.66 4.31
N SER A 46 -13.61 8.43 3.33
CA SER A 46 -15.06 8.68 3.22
C SER A 46 -15.87 7.49 2.69
N MET A 47 -15.23 6.38 2.35
CA MET A 47 -15.84 5.16 1.83
C MET A 47 -15.55 3.98 2.76
N ARG A 48 -15.34 4.26 4.05
CA ARG A 48 -14.90 3.30 5.07
C ARG A 48 -16.02 2.44 5.66
N HIS A 49 -17.24 2.56 5.16
CA HIS A 49 -18.36 1.78 5.68
C HIS A 49 -18.10 0.29 5.46
N LEU A 50 -18.11 -0.47 6.57
CA LEU A 50 -17.85 -1.91 6.55
C LEU A 50 -19.08 -2.67 6.01
N ASP A 51 -18.82 -3.80 5.38
CA ASP A 51 -19.85 -4.76 5.01
C ASP A 51 -19.93 -5.83 6.11
N GLU A 52 -20.96 -5.75 6.97
CA GLU A 52 -21.16 -6.67 8.10
C GLU A 52 -21.35 -8.14 7.67
N GLN A 53 -21.70 -8.39 6.39
CA GLN A 53 -21.92 -9.75 5.89
C GLN A 53 -20.62 -10.42 5.46
N GLU A 54 -19.64 -9.64 5.02
CA GLU A 54 -18.39 -10.12 4.43
C GLU A 54 -17.15 -9.84 5.31
N ILE A 55 -17.31 -9.07 6.39
CA ILE A 55 -16.21 -8.77 7.30
C ILE A 55 -15.75 -10.03 8.05
N THR A 56 -14.44 -10.16 8.19
CA THR A 56 -13.82 -11.16 9.05
C THR A 56 -13.00 -10.46 10.14
N ASP A 57 -12.65 -11.18 11.21
CA ASP A 57 -11.81 -10.64 12.29
C ASP A 57 -10.42 -10.21 11.81
N GLU A 58 -9.95 -10.77 10.68
CA GLU A 58 -8.59 -10.54 10.17
C GLU A 58 -8.54 -9.61 8.95
N ILE A 59 -9.57 -9.65 8.10
CA ILE A 59 -9.62 -8.93 6.83
C ILE A 59 -10.93 -8.12 6.80
N PRO A 60 -10.85 -6.78 6.80
CA PRO A 60 -12.03 -5.94 6.70
C PRO A 60 -12.63 -6.03 5.29
N ALA A 61 -13.95 -5.99 5.21
CA ALA A 61 -14.70 -5.85 3.97
C ALA A 61 -15.42 -4.50 3.98
N TYR A 62 -15.38 -3.77 2.86
CA TYR A 62 -15.99 -2.46 2.70
C TYR A 62 -17.11 -2.52 1.68
N SER A 63 -18.30 -2.02 2.04
CA SER A 63 -19.49 -2.05 1.17
C SER A 63 -19.36 -1.10 -0.02
N PHE A 64 -18.64 0.02 0.17
CA PHE A 64 -18.54 1.14 -0.75
C PHE A 64 -19.90 1.72 -1.20
N ASP A 65 -20.96 1.52 -0.43
CA ASP A 65 -22.34 1.86 -0.78
C ASP A 65 -22.72 3.32 -0.43
N ARG A 66 -21.93 3.98 0.41
CA ARG A 66 -22.19 5.34 0.89
C ARG A 66 -20.93 6.18 1.06
N VAL A 67 -21.13 7.50 1.13
CA VAL A 67 -20.07 8.48 1.30
C VAL A 67 -20.21 9.16 2.68
N GLU A 68 -19.31 8.83 3.61
CA GLU A 68 -19.24 9.41 4.95
C GLU A 68 -18.13 10.47 5.03
N LYS A 69 -18.48 11.73 4.79
CA LYS A 69 -17.51 12.84 4.87
C LYS A 69 -16.91 12.94 6.28
N LEU A 70 -15.65 13.36 6.33
CA LEU A 70 -14.97 13.65 7.58
C LEU A 70 -15.10 15.13 7.91
N GLU A 71 -15.34 15.42 9.18
CA GLU A 71 -15.26 16.76 9.73
C GLU A 71 -13.81 17.15 10.05
N LYS A 72 -13.55 18.45 10.17
CA LYS A 72 -12.20 18.95 10.50
C LYS A 72 -11.81 18.49 11.90
N GLY A 73 -10.70 17.75 12.00
CA GLY A 73 -10.20 17.23 13.28
C GLY A 73 -10.91 15.95 13.75
N GLN A 74 -11.85 15.42 12.98
CA GLN A 74 -12.44 14.12 13.25
C GLN A 74 -11.36 13.04 13.14
N MET A 75 -11.17 12.30 14.23
CA MET A 75 -10.34 11.11 14.26
C MET A 75 -11.18 9.93 13.76
N VAL A 76 -10.60 9.14 12.85
CA VAL A 76 -11.19 7.89 12.36
C VAL A 76 -10.16 6.78 12.51
N GLU A 77 -10.64 5.60 12.91
CA GLU A 77 -9.89 4.36 12.94
C GLU A 77 -10.40 3.49 11.79
N ASP A 78 -9.49 3.03 10.93
CA ASP A 78 -9.81 2.31 9.71
C ASP A 78 -8.65 1.40 9.29
N ASP A 79 -8.98 0.27 8.67
CA ASP A 79 -8.02 -0.72 8.21
C ASP A 79 -7.78 -0.64 6.69
N ILE A 80 -6.56 -0.31 6.29
CA ILE A 80 -6.20 -0.30 4.87
C ILE A 80 -5.75 -1.69 4.45
N VAL A 81 -6.63 -2.41 3.73
CA VAL A 81 -6.29 -3.73 3.18
C VAL A 81 -5.10 -3.61 2.23
N MET A 82 -4.05 -4.37 2.55
CA MET A 82 -2.84 -4.49 1.76
C MET A 82 -2.97 -5.66 0.79
N SER A 83 -2.44 -5.51 -0.44
CA SER A 83 -2.38 -6.62 -1.40
C SER A 83 -1.67 -7.84 -0.80
N PRO A 84 -2.09 -9.08 -1.12
CA PRO A 84 -1.43 -10.28 -0.64
C PRO A 84 0.08 -10.26 -0.89
N VAL A 85 0.85 -10.81 0.05
CA VAL A 85 2.31 -10.82 -0.02
C VAL A 85 2.88 -12.15 0.46
N GLY A 86 3.77 -12.72 -0.33
CA GLY A 86 4.70 -13.75 0.10
C GLY A 86 6.11 -13.16 0.10
N MET A 87 6.76 -13.10 1.27
CA MET A 87 8.07 -12.47 1.41
C MET A 87 8.86 -13.16 2.51
N ALA A 88 10.01 -13.73 2.16
CA ALA A 88 10.97 -14.23 3.13
C ALA A 88 11.80 -13.07 3.69
N PHE A 89 12.10 -13.10 4.99
CA PHE A 89 12.98 -12.14 5.66
C PHE A 89 14.23 -12.84 6.16
N HIS A 90 15.38 -12.29 5.81
CA HIS A 90 16.71 -12.71 6.22
C HIS A 90 17.28 -11.73 7.24
N LYS A 91 18.30 -12.19 7.98
CA LYS A 91 18.99 -11.36 8.97
C LYS A 91 19.52 -10.07 8.32
N GLY A 92 19.23 -8.93 8.97
CA GLY A 92 19.66 -7.61 8.51
C GLY A 92 18.66 -6.92 7.58
N GLU A 93 17.71 -7.64 6.99
CA GLU A 93 16.67 -7.01 6.17
C GLU A 93 15.60 -6.35 7.05
N SER A 94 14.93 -5.33 6.49
CA SER A 94 13.91 -4.57 7.22
C SER A 94 12.69 -4.25 6.37
N ILE A 95 11.62 -3.84 7.03
CA ILE A 95 10.37 -3.39 6.40
C ILE A 95 10.30 -1.87 6.46
N ARG A 96 9.93 -1.25 5.35
CA ARG A 96 9.55 0.17 5.29
C ARG A 96 8.07 0.29 4.93
N LEU A 97 7.29 0.89 5.83
CA LEU A 97 5.92 1.32 5.56
C LEU A 97 5.92 2.77 5.07
N ILE A 98 5.23 3.05 3.98
CA ILE A 98 5.05 4.40 3.44
C ILE A 98 3.55 4.69 3.43
N LEU A 99 3.17 5.75 4.12
CA LEU A 99 1.80 6.26 4.18
C LEU A 99 1.76 7.60 3.45
N SER A 100 0.87 7.75 2.48
CA SER A 100 0.77 8.96 1.66
C SER A 100 -0.66 9.17 1.17
N SER A 101 -1.02 10.45 1.05
CA SER A 101 -2.27 10.90 0.41
C SER A 101 -2.20 10.83 -1.11
N LYS A 102 -1.01 10.58 -1.67
CA LYS A 102 -0.73 10.47 -3.09
C LYS A 102 -0.30 9.04 -3.42
N LYS A 103 -0.49 8.68 -4.69
CA LYS A 103 -0.05 7.37 -5.18
C LYS A 103 1.46 7.37 -5.34
N GLU A 104 2.18 6.87 -4.33
CA GLU A 104 3.64 6.72 -4.37
C GLU A 104 4.08 5.56 -5.28
N TYR A 105 3.23 4.55 -5.44
CA TYR A 105 3.53 3.36 -6.24
C TYR A 105 3.13 3.57 -7.71
N ARG A 106 4.11 3.73 -8.59
CA ARG A 106 3.91 3.57 -10.04
C ARG A 106 4.02 2.07 -10.36
N ASN A 107 2.88 1.38 -10.38
CA ASN A 107 2.74 -0.07 -10.61
C ASN A 107 2.10 -0.44 -11.97
N SER A 108 1.95 0.51 -12.88
CA SER A 108 1.55 0.24 -14.27
C SER A 108 2.60 0.77 -15.25
N MET A 109 2.91 0.00 -16.30
CA MET A 109 3.72 0.43 -17.45
C MET A 109 3.11 1.64 -18.16
N MET A 110 1.80 1.78 -18.04
CA MET A 110 1.00 2.87 -18.56
C MET A 110 0.10 3.32 -17.42
N GLN A 111 0.50 4.34 -16.66
CA GLN A 111 -0.54 5.22 -16.16
C GLN A 111 -0.88 6.09 -17.37
N PRO A 112 -1.99 5.84 -18.10
CA PRO A 112 -2.56 6.93 -18.88
C PRO A 112 -2.67 8.14 -17.95
N PRO A 113 -2.57 9.38 -18.46
CA PRO A 113 -2.92 10.55 -17.66
C PRO A 113 -4.22 10.23 -16.90
N PRO A 114 -4.33 10.61 -15.61
CA PRO A 114 -5.50 10.29 -14.81
C PRO A 114 -6.73 10.51 -15.68
N PRO A 115 -7.66 9.54 -15.79
CA PRO A 115 -8.88 9.75 -16.56
C PRO A 115 -9.41 11.13 -16.22
N THR A 116 -9.67 11.96 -17.24
CA THR A 116 -10.15 13.33 -17.04
C THR A 116 -11.29 13.31 -16.03
N GLY A 117 -11.04 13.82 -14.82
CA GLY A 117 -11.99 13.75 -13.69
C GLY A 117 -11.52 13.01 -12.42
N CYS A 118 -10.43 12.23 -12.45
CA CYS A 118 -9.85 11.59 -11.26
C CYS A 118 -8.94 12.54 -10.47
N ILE A 119 -9.45 13.72 -10.11
CA ILE A 119 -8.69 14.73 -9.34
C ILE A 119 -8.81 14.39 -7.84
N PRO A 120 -7.69 14.16 -7.13
CA PRO A 120 -7.73 13.96 -5.69
C PRO A 120 -8.34 15.18 -4.99
N LYS A 121 -9.35 14.95 -4.16
CA LYS A 121 -9.94 15.99 -3.28
C LYS A 121 -9.24 16.07 -1.91
N ASN A 122 -8.01 15.57 -1.82
CA ASN A 122 -7.23 15.60 -0.58
C ASN A 122 -6.67 17.02 -0.42
N TRP A 123 -6.97 17.68 0.70
CA TRP A 123 -6.41 18.99 1.03
C TRP A 123 -5.95 18.96 2.49
N GLY A 124 -4.74 19.46 2.72
CA GLY A 124 -4.30 19.90 4.04
C GLY A 124 -3.40 18.89 4.70
N TRP A 125 -3.20 19.09 6.00
CA TRP A 125 -2.41 18.17 6.81
C TRP A 125 -3.21 16.90 7.11
N GLN A 126 -2.55 15.76 6.94
CA GLN A 126 -3.05 14.48 7.41
C GLN A 126 -2.25 14.12 8.65
N VAL A 127 -2.95 13.75 9.71
CA VAL A 127 -2.35 13.37 11.00
C VAL A 127 -2.56 11.88 11.19
N ILE A 128 -1.47 11.18 11.48
CA ILE A 128 -1.48 9.75 11.78
C ILE A 128 -1.14 9.63 13.26
N TYR A 129 -2.06 9.08 14.03
CA TYR A 129 -1.87 8.87 15.47
C TYR A 129 -1.11 7.55 15.70
N THR A 130 -0.14 7.56 16.60
CA THR A 130 0.62 6.35 16.95
C THR A 130 0.88 6.33 18.46
N GLY A 131 0.97 5.14 19.04
CA GLY A 131 1.24 4.92 20.46
C GLY A 131 0.01 4.87 21.36
N SER A 132 0.18 4.35 22.58
CA SER A 132 -0.85 4.28 23.63
C SER A 132 -2.15 3.63 23.13
N ASP A 133 -3.29 4.26 23.43
CA ASP A 133 -4.66 3.98 23.05
C ASP A 133 -4.98 4.28 21.58
N LYS A 134 -4.02 4.81 20.81
CA LYS A 134 -4.17 5.18 19.39
C LYS A 134 -3.06 4.57 18.54
N ALA A 135 -2.78 3.31 18.79
CA ALA A 135 -1.70 2.61 18.13
C ALA A 135 -2.11 2.21 16.70
N SER A 136 -1.73 3.00 15.69
CA SER A 136 -1.69 2.49 14.32
C SER A 136 -0.59 1.43 14.18
N TYR A 137 -0.91 0.31 13.52
CA TYR A 137 0.00 -0.82 13.33
C TYR A 137 -0.07 -1.38 11.91
N LEU A 138 0.87 -2.26 11.58
CA LEU A 138 0.88 -3.05 10.36
C LEU A 138 0.66 -4.52 10.74
N GLN A 139 -0.48 -5.08 10.36
CA GLN A 139 -0.76 -6.50 10.54
C GLN A 139 -0.08 -7.32 9.44
N LEU A 140 0.70 -8.33 9.84
CA LEU A 140 1.35 -9.27 8.94
C LEU A 140 1.11 -10.70 9.40
N LEU A 141 0.71 -11.56 8.48
CA LEU A 141 0.68 -13.00 8.71
C LEU A 141 2.12 -13.54 8.62
N ILE A 142 2.69 -13.93 9.77
CA ILE A 142 4.04 -14.46 9.84
C ILE A 142 4.00 -15.99 9.83
N LEU A 143 4.57 -16.57 8.79
CA LEU A 143 4.82 -18.02 8.71
C LEU A 143 6.26 -18.31 9.15
N LYS A 144 6.43 -19.15 10.17
CA LYS A 144 7.73 -19.70 10.54
C LYS A 144 7.99 -20.92 9.67
N ILE A 145 9.03 -20.85 8.86
CA ILE A 145 9.51 -21.92 7.97
C ILE A 145 10.76 -22.54 8.60
#